data_AF-A0A2E1IXY3-F1
#
_entry.id   AF-A0A2E1IXY3-F1
#
_cell.length_a   1.000
_cell.length_b   1.000
_cell.length_c   1.000
_cell.angle_alpha   90.00
_cell.angle_beta   90.00
_cell.angle_gamma   90.00
#
_symmetry.space_group_name_H-M   'P 1'
#
loop_
_entity.id
_entity.type
_entity.pdbx_description
1 polymer ?
#
loop_
_entity_poly.entity_id
_entity_poly.type
_entity_poly.pdbx_seq_one_letter_code
_entity_poly.pdbx_strand_id
1 'polypeptide(L)'
;MVWANKKGSKMVVHAHGDNLSRIFEFSSEIQAISLTTTYPSSTTECWGGFTDGDRSLMMSLSMGSGLVSLVGFNFQKVGDYTGKFSPKKLQKLSWARKIVVLCQEKTGKVQII
;
A
#
# COMPACT_ATOMS: atom_id res chain seq x y z
N MET A 1 -11.40 9.81 -0.75
CA MET A 1 -11.36 8.70 0.23
C MET A 1 -12.73 8.48 0.88
N VAL A 2 -13.25 9.42 1.67
CA VAL A 2 -14.57 9.32 2.32
C VAL A 2 -15.69 8.96 1.33
N TRP A 3 -15.76 9.64 0.18
CA TRP A 3 -16.75 9.33 -0.85
C TRP A 3 -16.68 7.88 -1.34
N ALA A 4 -15.47 7.34 -1.58
CA ALA A 4 -15.30 5.96 -2.03
C ALA A 4 -15.73 4.96 -0.95
N ASN A 5 -15.39 5.21 0.32
CA ASN A 5 -15.84 4.39 1.45
C ASN A 5 -17.37 4.40 1.58
N LYS A 6 -18.00 5.59 1.49
CA LYS A 6 -19.45 5.75 1.48
C LYS A 6 -20.12 5.08 0.26
N LYS A 7 -19.39 4.88 -0.84
CA LYS A 7 -19.83 4.14 -2.04
C LYS A 7 -19.51 2.64 -2.00
N GLY A 8 -19.04 2.13 -0.86
CA GLY A 8 -18.85 0.69 -0.63
C GLY A 8 -17.41 0.20 -0.74
N SER A 9 -16.45 1.07 -1.10
CA SER A 9 -15.04 0.68 -1.09
C SER A 9 -14.58 0.35 0.32
N LYS A 10 -13.98 -0.83 0.49
CA LYS A 10 -13.31 -1.21 1.72
C LYS A 10 -12.02 -0.42 1.87
N MET A 11 -11.78 0.12 3.06
CA MET A 11 -10.66 1.01 3.33
C MET A 11 -9.73 0.38 4.35
N VAL A 12 -8.44 0.35 4.03
CA VAL A 12 -7.37 0.12 5.01
C VAL A 12 -6.60 1.41 5.14
N VAL A 13 -6.33 1.83 6.37
CA VAL A 13 -5.65 3.10 6.65
C VAL A 13 -4.23 2.80 7.12
N HIS A 14 -3.25 3.36 6.41
CA HIS A 14 -1.84 3.28 6.79
C HIS A 14 -1.50 4.46 7.69
N ALA A 15 -1.30 4.17 8.98
CA ALA A 15 -0.93 5.15 9.98
C ALA A 15 0.59 5.26 10.08
N HIS A 16 1.12 6.46 9.88
CA HIS A 16 2.54 6.77 9.96
C HIS A 16 2.74 7.91 10.98
N GLY A 17 3.89 7.97 11.65
CA GLY A 17 4.09 8.89 12.79
C GLY A 17 3.86 10.37 12.45
N ASP A 18 4.06 10.75 11.20
CA ASP A 18 3.90 12.09 10.65
C ASP A 18 2.49 12.40 10.12
N ASN A 19 1.57 11.43 10.14
CA ASN A 19 0.19 11.59 9.66
C ASN A 19 -0.89 11.34 10.73
N LEU A 20 -0.50 11.06 11.98
CA LEU A 20 -1.43 10.69 13.06
C LEU A 20 -2.55 11.72 13.29
N SER A 21 -2.24 13.02 13.23
CA SER A 21 -3.25 14.08 13.40
C SER A 21 -4.36 14.02 12.35
N ARG A 22 -4.03 13.63 11.11
CA ARG A 22 -5.00 13.48 10.01
C ARG A 22 -5.89 12.26 10.19
N ILE A 23 -5.44 11.23 10.89
CA ILE A 23 -6.28 10.06 11.17
C ILE A 23 -7.47 10.47 12.03
N PHE A 24 -7.24 11.31 13.05
CA PHE A 24 -8.29 11.81 13.93
C PHE A 24 -9.30 12.70 13.19
N GLU A 25 -8.86 13.46 12.18
CA GLU A 25 -9.75 14.29 11.36
C GLU A 25 -10.82 13.44 10.65
N PHE A 26 -10.44 12.26 10.14
CA PHE A 26 -11.33 11.41 9.35
C PHE A 26 -11.85 10.17 10.09
N SER A 27 -11.53 10.00 11.38
CA SER A 27 -11.85 8.77 12.13
C SER A 27 -13.35 8.53 12.28
N SER A 28 -14.16 9.59 12.25
CA SER A 28 -15.63 9.50 12.30
C SER A 28 -16.27 9.26 10.93
N GLU A 29 -15.55 9.54 9.84
CA GLU A 29 -16.08 9.49 8.47
C GLU A 29 -15.65 8.24 7.70
N ILE A 30 -14.56 7.59 8.11
CA ILE A 30 -13.97 6.44 7.43
C ILE A 30 -14.06 5.22 8.33
N GLN A 31 -14.77 4.22 7.84
CA GLN A 31 -14.81 2.90 8.46
C GLN A 31 -13.65 2.06 7.91
N ALA A 32 -12.49 2.19 8.56
CA ALA A 32 -11.33 1.36 8.26
C ALA A 32 -11.58 -0.08 8.73
N ILE A 33 -11.31 -1.06 7.86
CA ILE A 33 -11.43 -2.48 8.21
C ILE A 33 -10.15 -3.04 8.86
N SER A 34 -9.05 -2.29 8.76
CA SER A 34 -7.77 -2.61 9.39
C SER A 34 -6.90 -1.35 9.47
N LEU A 35 -5.99 -1.35 10.45
CA LEU A 35 -4.94 -0.36 10.63
C LEU A 35 -3.60 -1.05 10.44
N THR A 36 -2.70 -0.41 9.69
CA THR A 36 -1.35 -0.92 9.49
C THR A 36 -0.28 0.06 9.96
N THR A 37 0.78 -0.52 10.55
CA THR A 37 1.94 0.17 11.12
C THR A 37 3.23 -0.51 10.69
N THR A 38 4.38 0.16 10.87
CA THR A 38 5.71 -0.41 10.54
C THR A 38 5.99 -1.72 11.26
N TYR A 39 5.55 -1.83 12.51
CA TYR A 39 5.65 -3.03 13.34
C TYR A 39 4.25 -3.49 13.73
N PRO A 40 3.93 -4.79 13.69
CA PRO A 40 2.63 -5.29 14.11
C PRO A 40 2.43 -5.07 15.62
N SER A 41 1.19 -4.96 16.05
CA SER A 41 0.79 -4.89 17.46
C SER A 41 -0.47 -5.74 17.69
N SER A 42 -1.00 -5.76 18.91
CA SER A 42 -2.27 -6.45 19.19
C SER A 42 -3.47 -5.87 18.42
N THR A 43 -3.37 -4.65 17.91
CA THR A 43 -4.46 -3.93 17.24
C THR A 43 -4.11 -3.49 15.82
N THR A 44 -2.91 -3.82 15.32
CA THR A 44 -2.44 -3.38 14.00
C THR A 44 -1.75 -4.49 13.23
N GLU A 45 -1.94 -4.46 11.92
CA GLU A 45 -1.38 -5.43 10.98
C GLU A 45 -0.09 -4.93 10.34
N CYS A 46 0.81 -5.85 9.99
CA CYS A 46 1.98 -5.56 9.16
C CYS A 46 2.22 -6.72 8.20
N TRP A 47 1.76 -6.57 6.95
CA TRP A 47 1.90 -7.60 5.90
C TRP A 47 3.26 -7.61 5.20
N GLY A 48 4.16 -6.69 5.58
CA GLY A 48 5.40 -6.44 4.86
C GLY A 48 5.22 -5.46 3.70
N GLY A 49 6.14 -5.51 2.74
CA GLY A 49 6.27 -4.50 1.69
C GLY A 49 7.22 -3.36 2.09
N PHE A 50 7.77 -2.68 1.10
CA PHE A 50 8.79 -1.66 1.27
C PHE A 50 8.26 -0.25 1.00
N THR A 51 7.63 -0.04 -0.16
CA THR A 51 6.94 1.19 -0.57
C THR A 51 5.43 1.06 -0.37
N ASP A 52 4.69 2.16 -0.44
CA ASP A 52 3.25 2.14 -0.17
C ASP A 52 2.48 1.24 -1.15
N GLY A 53 2.96 1.12 -2.40
CA GLY A 53 2.28 0.31 -3.42
C GLY A 53 2.52 -1.19 -3.31
N ASP A 54 3.73 -1.65 -2.98
CA ASP A 54 3.96 -3.08 -2.71
C ASP A 54 3.43 -3.49 -1.32
N ARG A 55 3.33 -2.56 -0.37
CA ARG A 55 2.56 -2.77 0.87
C ARG A 55 1.07 -2.99 0.59
N SER A 56 0.45 -2.17 -0.26
CA SER A 56 -0.96 -2.33 -0.60
C SER A 56 -1.22 -3.61 -1.40
N LEU A 57 -0.27 -4.05 -2.22
CA LEU A 57 -0.30 -5.38 -2.86
C LEU A 57 -0.31 -6.50 -1.82
N MET A 58 0.68 -6.52 -0.91
CA MET A 58 0.80 -7.56 0.12
C MET A 58 -0.44 -7.63 0.99
N MET A 59 -0.94 -6.47 1.43
CA MET A 59 -2.22 -6.34 2.13
C MET A 59 -3.37 -6.98 1.35
N SER A 60 -3.56 -6.59 0.08
CA SER A 60 -4.67 -7.09 -0.72
C SER A 60 -4.64 -8.61 -0.88
N LEU A 61 -3.44 -9.18 -1.08
CA LEU A 61 -3.24 -10.62 -1.17
C LEU A 61 -3.53 -11.32 0.17
N SER A 62 -3.04 -10.77 1.30
CA SER A 62 -3.29 -11.30 2.64
C SER A 62 -4.77 -11.29 3.02
N MET A 63 -5.56 -10.35 2.48
CA MET A 63 -7.00 -10.28 2.67
C MET A 63 -7.80 -11.19 1.73
N GLY A 64 -7.12 -12.05 0.96
CA GLY A 64 -7.76 -13.05 0.10
C GLY A 64 -8.24 -12.52 -1.25
N SER A 65 -7.72 -11.39 -1.74
CA SER A 65 -8.10 -10.87 -3.06
C SER A 65 -7.88 -11.91 -4.16
N GLY A 66 -8.83 -12.02 -5.08
CA GLY A 66 -8.76 -12.95 -6.22
C GLY A 66 -7.77 -12.50 -7.30
N LEU A 67 -7.65 -11.18 -7.51
CA LEU A 67 -6.73 -10.54 -8.45
C LEU A 67 -6.37 -9.14 -7.91
N VAL A 68 -5.11 -8.73 -8.06
CA VAL A 68 -4.63 -7.40 -7.71
C VAL A 68 -4.00 -6.77 -8.95
N SER A 69 -4.51 -5.60 -9.33
CA SER A 69 -4.02 -4.85 -10.49
C SER A 69 -3.23 -3.63 -10.03
N LEU A 70 -1.95 -3.58 -10.35
CA LEU A 70 -1.08 -2.44 -10.10
C LEU A 70 -1.11 -1.50 -11.31
N VAL A 71 -1.90 -0.43 -11.20
CA VAL A 71 -2.05 0.58 -12.26
C VAL A 71 -0.99 1.66 -12.15
N GLY A 72 -0.30 1.96 -13.24
CA GLY A 72 0.64 3.09 -13.33
C GLY A 72 1.95 2.87 -12.54
N PHE A 73 2.28 1.61 -12.25
CA PHE A 73 3.45 1.26 -11.47
C PHE A 73 4.71 1.17 -12.35
N ASN A 74 5.64 2.11 -12.20
CA ASN A 74 6.91 2.14 -12.95
C ASN A 74 8.10 1.92 -12.01
N PHE A 75 8.80 0.79 -12.17
CA PHE A 75 9.97 0.47 -11.36
C PHE A 75 11.30 1.02 -11.91
N GLN A 76 11.32 1.57 -13.11
CA GLN A 76 12.52 2.10 -13.76
C GLN A 76 12.64 3.62 -13.63
N LYS A 77 11.51 4.31 -13.51
CA LYS A 77 11.45 5.78 -13.46
C LYS A 77 10.74 6.24 -12.19
N VAL A 78 11.36 7.20 -11.51
CA VAL A 78 10.70 7.95 -10.44
C VAL A 78 9.67 8.89 -11.06
N GLY A 79 8.41 8.80 -10.64
CA GLY A 79 7.32 9.60 -11.20
C GLY A 79 7.40 11.09 -10.83
N ASP A 80 6.75 11.94 -11.62
CA ASP A 80 6.89 13.41 -11.53
C ASP A 80 6.30 14.00 -10.23
N TYR A 81 5.36 13.29 -9.60
CA TYR A 81 4.79 13.66 -8.28
C TYR A 81 5.65 13.24 -7.10
N THR A 82 6.80 12.65 -7.37
CA THR A 82 7.77 12.34 -6.33
C THR A 82 8.48 13.64 -5.96
N GLY A 83 8.53 13.98 -4.66
CA GLY A 83 9.35 15.10 -4.19
C GLY A 83 10.83 14.93 -4.55
N LYS A 84 11.74 15.81 -4.08
CA LYS A 84 13.17 15.84 -4.45
C LYS A 84 13.78 14.46 -4.79
N PHE A 85 14.30 14.33 -6.01
CA PHE A 85 14.92 13.09 -6.46
C PHE A 85 16.12 12.72 -5.58
N SER A 86 16.32 11.43 -5.34
CA SER A 86 17.57 10.91 -4.80
C SER A 86 17.83 9.50 -5.35
N PRO A 87 19.09 9.08 -5.51
CA PRO A 87 19.43 7.72 -5.96
C PRO A 87 18.79 6.62 -5.11
N LYS A 88 18.57 6.88 -3.82
CA LYS A 88 17.87 5.97 -2.91
C LYS A 88 16.47 5.60 -3.40
N LYS A 89 15.77 6.50 -4.11
CA LYS A 89 14.41 6.24 -4.64
C LYS A 89 14.40 5.14 -5.70
N LEU A 90 15.41 5.11 -6.58
CA LEU A 90 15.55 4.03 -7.56
C LEU A 90 15.87 2.69 -6.89
N GLN A 91 16.69 2.71 -5.82
CA GLN A 91 16.93 1.52 -5.01
C GLN A 91 15.63 1.01 -4.35
N LYS A 92 14.76 1.92 -3.89
CA LYS A 92 13.44 1.55 -3.35
C LYS A 92 12.57 0.86 -4.40
N LEU A 93 12.54 1.39 -5.63
CA LEU A 93 11.79 0.79 -6.73
C LEU A 93 12.33 -0.59 -7.12
N SER A 94 13.64 -0.81 -7.04
CA SER A 94 14.25 -2.13 -7.25
C SER A 94 13.76 -3.16 -6.22
N TRP A 95 13.66 -2.77 -4.94
CA TRP A 95 13.08 -3.62 -3.90
C TRP A 95 11.58 -3.88 -4.12
N ALA A 96 10.81 -2.84 -4.44
CA ALA A 96 9.39 -2.99 -4.76
C ALA A 96 9.17 -3.97 -5.92
N ARG A 97 9.99 -3.88 -6.98
CA ARG A 97 9.93 -4.82 -8.11
C ARG A 97 10.14 -6.27 -7.65
N LYS A 98 11.16 -6.52 -6.84
CA LYS A 98 11.45 -7.88 -6.34
C LYS A 98 10.28 -8.46 -5.56
N ILE A 99 9.66 -7.64 -4.70
CA ILE A 99 8.50 -8.04 -3.90
C ILE A 99 7.31 -8.34 -4.82
N VAL A 100 6.97 -7.44 -5.75
CA VAL A 100 5.83 -7.62 -6.68
C VAL A 100 6.00 -8.86 -7.54
N VAL A 101 7.20 -9.09 -8.10
CA VAL A 101 7.49 -10.29 -8.91
C VAL A 101 7.33 -11.55 -8.06
N LEU A 102 7.87 -11.58 -6.85
CA LEU A 102 7.74 -12.74 -5.96
C LEU A 102 6.28 -13.01 -5.58
N CYS A 103 5.48 -11.97 -5.33
CA CYS A 103 4.04 -12.10 -5.11
C CYS A 103 3.35 -12.71 -6.32
N GLN A 104 3.71 -12.27 -7.53
CA GLN A 104 3.14 -12.82 -8.75
C GLN A 104 3.52 -14.29 -8.94
N GLU A 105 4.78 -14.65 -8.77
CA GLU A 105 5.26 -16.03 -8.88
C GLU A 105 4.60 -16.97 -7.88
N LYS A 106 4.39 -16.51 -6.63
CA LYS A 106 3.80 -17.34 -5.57
C LYS A 106 2.29 -17.49 -5.68
N THR A 107 1.59 -16.49 -6.22
CA THR A 107 0.12 -16.46 -6.16
C THR A 107 -0.56 -16.59 -7.52
N GLY A 108 0.08 -16.12 -8.59
CA GLY A 108 -0.54 -15.96 -9.91
C GLY A 108 -1.65 -14.90 -9.98
N LYS A 109 -1.79 -14.06 -8.94
CA LYS A 109 -2.94 -13.14 -8.75
C LYS A 109 -2.58 -11.67 -8.92
N VAL A 110 -1.44 -11.35 -9.50
CA VAL A 110 -0.92 -9.98 -9.62
C VAL A 110 -0.73 -9.64 -11.09
N GLN A 111 -1.29 -8.52 -11.50
CA GLN A 111 -1.05 -7.97 -12.83
C GLN A 111 -0.60 -6.52 -12.72
N ILE A 112 0.29 -6.12 -13.63
CA ILE A 112 0.81 -4.76 -13.72
C ILE A 112 0.30 -4.20 -15.03
N ILE A 113 -0.45 -3.10 -14.96
CA ILE A 113 -1.16 -2.48 -16.06
C ILE A 113 -0.84 -0.98 -16.18
#